data_AF-A0A6I7NRB9-F1
#
_entry.id   AF-A0A6I7NRB9-F1
#
_cell.length_a   1.000
_cell.length_b   1.000
_cell.length_c   1.000
_cell.angle_alpha   90.00
_cell.angle_beta   90.00
_cell.angle_gamma   90.00
#
_symmetry.space_group_name_H-M   'P 1'
#
loop_
_entity.id
_entity.type
_entity.pdbx_description
1 polymer ?
#
loop_
_entity_poly.entity_id
_entity_poly.type
_entity_poly.pdbx_seq_one_letter_code
_entity_poly.pdbx_strand_id
1 'polypeptide(L)'
;MHKMENTPKTLTIMGMIVEGMAFLVFVGLTVLTRFLSSIPKEDLINQGFSESDAVLFLNVAAVFYTIFIIIGSVLLVMFIVNLVLFTKLMKGHFTEKQAKQLFVYQAVWGGISLLFNTITGVLYLVSAIQAHTTQKNHRNRRKGSD
;
A
#
# COMPACT_ATOMS: atom_id res chain seq x y z
N MET A 1 -24.84 -6.54 -11.94
CA MET A 1 -23.71 -5.89 -11.24
C MET A 1 -23.29 -6.77 -10.07
N HIS A 2 -21.99 -7.00 -9.87
CA HIS A 2 -21.49 -7.89 -8.81
C HIS A 2 -21.10 -7.07 -7.57
N LYS A 3 -21.72 -7.35 -6.42
CA LYS A 3 -21.32 -6.77 -5.12
C LYS A 3 -20.42 -7.75 -4.38
N MET A 4 -19.35 -7.22 -3.80
CA MET A 4 -18.45 -7.99 -2.93
C MET A 4 -19.19 -8.39 -1.65
N GLU A 5 -19.00 -9.63 -1.21
CA GLU A 5 -19.57 -10.12 0.05
C GLU A 5 -18.92 -9.46 1.28
N ASN A 6 -19.61 -9.49 2.41
CA ASN A 6 -19.24 -8.71 3.61
C ASN A 6 -17.84 -9.06 4.16
N THR A 7 -17.48 -10.34 4.26
CA THR A 7 -16.17 -10.75 4.81
C THR A 7 -14.98 -10.29 3.97
N PRO A 8 -14.90 -10.59 2.65
CA PRO A 8 -13.79 -10.11 1.84
C PRO A 8 -13.79 -8.57 1.74
N LYS A 9 -14.98 -7.93 1.73
CA LYS A 9 -15.09 -6.47 1.80
C LYS A 9 -14.44 -5.89 3.05
N THR A 10 -14.69 -6.45 4.22
CA THR A 10 -14.07 -6.01 5.49
C THR A 10 -12.56 -6.18 5.45
N LEU A 11 -12.06 -7.31 4.94
CA LEU A 11 -10.62 -7.56 4.80
C LEU A 11 -9.94 -6.58 3.84
N THR A 12 -10.60 -6.22 2.73
CA THR A 12 -10.09 -5.20 1.80
C THR A 12 -10.04 -3.82 2.46
N ILE A 13 -11.07 -3.46 3.25
CA ILE A 13 -11.08 -2.18 4.01
C ILE A 13 -9.94 -2.16 5.03
N MET A 14 -9.75 -3.24 5.80
CA MET A 14 -8.64 -3.34 6.75
C MET A 14 -7.29 -3.22 6.04
N GLY A 15 -7.10 -3.91 4.91
CA GLY A 15 -5.89 -3.81 4.09
C GLY A 15 -5.59 -2.39 3.64
N MET A 16 -6.60 -1.66 3.16
CA MET A 16 -6.47 -0.26 2.74
C MET A 16 -6.14 0.66 3.92
N ILE A 17 -6.73 0.45 5.10
CA ILE A 17 -6.42 1.24 6.30
C ILE A 17 -4.95 1.06 6.70
N VAL A 18 -4.49 -0.20 6.74
CA VAL A 18 -3.09 -0.51 7.08
C VAL A 18 -2.12 0.05 6.03
N GLU A 19 -2.47 -0.03 4.74
CA GLU A 19 -1.69 0.57 3.65
C GLU A 19 -1.61 2.11 3.80
N GLY A 20 -2.73 2.75 4.13
CA GLY A 20 -2.78 4.20 4.38
C GLY A 20 -1.97 4.61 5.61
N MET A 21 -2.01 3.84 6.70
CA MET A 21 -1.18 4.08 7.88
C MET A 21 0.32 3.93 7.56
N ALA A 22 0.69 2.89 6.82
CA ALA A 22 2.07 2.69 6.40
C ALA A 22 2.56 3.85 5.52
N PHE A 23 1.71 4.34 4.62
CA PHE A 23 1.99 5.54 3.83
C PHE A 23 2.20 6.78 4.72
N LEU A 24 1.37 6.99 5.75
CA LEU A 24 1.54 8.11 6.69
C LEU A 24 2.85 8.03 7.47
N VAL A 25 3.24 6.85 7.95
CA VAL A 25 4.54 6.63 8.59
C VAL A 25 5.67 6.99 7.63
N PHE A 26 5.54 6.57 6.37
CA PHE A 26 6.52 6.85 5.33
C PHE A 26 6.64 8.35 5.01
N VAL A 27 5.52 9.08 4.98
CA VAL A 27 5.50 10.55 4.89
C VAL A 27 6.22 11.17 6.10
N GLY A 28 5.96 10.68 7.31
CA GLY A 28 6.65 11.13 8.53
C GLY A 28 8.18 10.96 8.44
N LEU A 29 8.64 9.81 7.96
CA LEU A 29 10.07 9.56 7.73
C LEU A 29 10.65 10.50 6.68
N THR A 30 9.91 10.80 5.61
CA THR A 30 10.32 11.75 4.56
C THR A 30 10.47 13.17 5.10
N VAL A 31 9.52 13.61 5.94
CA VAL A 31 9.57 14.92 6.60
C VAL A 31 10.75 14.98 7.58
N LEU A 32 10.98 13.92 8.34
CA LEU A 32 12.11 13.83 9.26
C LEU A 32 13.44 13.91 8.52
N THR A 33 13.65 13.13 7.45
CA THR A 33 14.91 13.18 6.69
C THR A 33 15.10 14.51 5.98
N ARG A 34 14.01 15.15 5.52
CA ARG A 34 14.07 16.53 5.01
C ARG A 34 14.57 17.49 6.09
N PHE A 35 14.02 17.41 7.30
CA PHE A 35 14.45 18.24 8.41
C PHE A 35 15.93 18.02 8.74
N LEU A 36 16.36 16.76 8.88
CA LEU A 36 17.76 16.41 9.15
C LEU A 36 18.72 16.93 8.07
N SER A 37 18.34 16.82 6.79
CA SER A 37 19.15 17.34 5.67
C SER A 37 19.23 18.87 5.61
N SER A 38 18.37 19.57 6.37
CA SER A 38 18.28 21.03 6.40
C SER A 38 18.97 21.66 7.61
N ILE A 39 19.52 20.85 8.52
CA ILE A 39 20.28 21.34 9.66
C ILE A 39 21.52 22.10 9.14
N PRO A 40 21.79 23.33 9.61
CA PRO A 40 23.00 24.05 9.25
C PRO A 40 24.25 23.24 9.61
N LYS A 41 25.24 23.22 8.72
CA LYS A 41 26.50 22.48 8.94
C LYS A 41 27.20 22.97 10.21
N GLU A 42 27.14 24.27 10.46
CA GLU A 42 27.74 24.97 11.59
C GLU A 42 27.17 24.43 12.92
N ASP A 43 25.88 24.13 12.97
CA ASP A 43 25.22 23.59 14.17
C ASP A 43 25.68 22.16 14.50
N LEU A 44 26.03 21.37 13.49
CA LEU A 44 26.60 20.03 13.69
C LEU A 44 28.05 20.11 14.18
N ILE A 45 28.84 21.03 13.61
CA ILE A 45 30.21 21.29 14.05
C ILE A 45 30.22 21.77 15.51
N ASN A 46 29.30 22.67 15.88
CA ASN A 46 29.13 23.15 17.25
C ASN A 46 28.73 22.04 18.23
N GLN A 47 28.10 20.96 17.74
CA GLN A 47 27.76 19.77 18.51
C GLN A 47 28.91 18.76 18.62
N GLY A 48 30.10 19.09 18.12
CA GLY A 48 31.30 18.27 18.24
C GLY A 48 31.57 17.34 17.06
N PHE A 49 30.83 17.47 15.96
CA PHE A 49 31.17 16.76 14.72
C PHE A 49 32.43 17.37 14.09
N SER A 50 33.29 16.53 13.52
CA SER A 50 34.30 17.01 12.58
C SER A 50 33.62 17.56 11.33
N GLU A 51 34.28 18.46 10.60
CA GLU A 51 33.70 19.02 9.36
C GLU A 51 33.39 17.93 8.34
N SER A 52 34.25 16.92 8.20
CA SER A 52 34.01 15.77 7.32
C SER A 52 32.79 14.95 7.74
N ASP A 53 32.60 14.73 9.05
CA ASP A 53 31.47 13.94 9.56
C ASP A 53 30.15 14.69 9.41
N ALA A 54 30.15 16.01 9.63
CA ALA A 54 28.98 16.85 9.43
C ALA A 54 28.53 16.84 7.95
N VAL A 55 29.47 16.96 7.01
CA VAL A 55 29.17 16.89 5.57
C VAL A 55 28.66 15.50 5.19
N LEU A 56 29.28 14.44 5.69
CA LEU A 56 28.82 13.07 5.43
C LEU A 56 27.39 12.86 5.94
N PHE A 57 27.10 13.28 7.17
CA PHE A 57 25.77 13.17 7.77
C PHE A 57 24.70 13.88 6.93
N LEU A 58 24.94 15.13 6.53
CA LEU A 58 24.01 15.91 5.71
C LEU A 58 23.77 15.26 4.33
N ASN A 59 24.84 14.77 3.70
CA ASN A 59 24.73 14.08 2.42
C ASN A 59 23.92 12.79 2.53
N VAL A 60 24.15 11.99 3.57
CA VAL A 60 23.39 10.75 3.82
C VAL A 60 21.92 11.08 4.05
N ALA A 61 21.61 12.09 4.88
CA ALA A 61 20.24 12.54 5.12
C ALA A 61 19.55 13.00 3.82
N ALA A 62 20.26 13.75 2.97
CA ALA A 62 19.75 14.21 1.68
C ALA A 62 19.48 13.06 0.69
N VAL A 63 20.36 12.05 0.65
CA VAL A 63 20.16 10.84 -0.15
C VAL A 63 18.93 10.09 0.32
N PHE A 64 18.77 9.86 1.63
CA PHE A 64 17.58 9.21 2.18
C PHE A 64 16.30 10.00 1.90
N TYR A 65 16.32 11.33 2.05
CA TYR A 65 15.20 12.18 1.67
C TYR A 65 14.80 11.98 0.20
N THR A 66 15.78 11.95 -0.70
CA THR A 66 15.53 11.76 -2.14
C THR A 66 14.94 10.37 -2.44
N ILE A 67 15.52 9.32 -1.85
CA ILE A 67 15.02 7.94 -1.97
C ILE A 67 13.58 7.85 -1.46
N PHE A 68 13.30 8.46 -0.31
CA PHE A 68 11.96 8.44 0.26
C PHE A 68 10.95 9.20 -0.61
N ILE A 69 11.27 10.39 -1.13
CA ILE A 69 10.38 11.07 -2.08
C ILE A 69 10.03 10.18 -3.29
N ILE A 70 11.02 9.52 -3.89
CA ILE A 70 10.80 8.68 -5.06
C ILE A 70 9.91 7.47 -4.72
N ILE A 71 10.26 6.70 -3.69
CA ILE A 71 9.47 5.53 -3.29
C ILE A 71 8.07 5.95 -2.80
N GLY A 72 7.99 7.02 -2.01
CA GLY A 72 6.75 7.53 -1.45
C GLY A 72 5.78 8.01 -2.52
N SER A 73 6.27 8.64 -3.59
CA SER A 73 5.42 9.05 -4.71
C SER A 73 4.84 7.85 -5.46
N VAL A 74 5.62 6.79 -5.68
CA VAL A 74 5.12 5.53 -6.27
C VAL A 74 4.07 4.89 -5.36
N LEU A 75 4.34 4.79 -4.05
CA LEU A 75 3.40 4.23 -3.07
C LEU A 75 2.10 5.04 -3.00
N LEU A 76 2.17 6.37 -3.08
CA LEU A 76 1.00 7.24 -3.10
C LEU A 76 0.11 6.96 -4.32
N VAL A 77 0.71 6.86 -5.52
CA VAL A 77 -0.03 6.55 -6.74
C VAL A 77 -0.71 5.19 -6.63
N MET A 78 0.01 4.17 -6.15
CA MET A 78 -0.55 2.83 -5.96
C MET A 78 -1.68 2.82 -4.94
N PHE A 79 -1.51 3.50 -3.80
CA PHE A 79 -2.54 3.63 -2.78
C PHE A 79 -3.82 4.28 -3.33
N ILE A 80 -3.69 5.37 -4.11
CA ILE A 80 -4.84 6.04 -4.75
C ILE A 80 -5.53 5.09 -5.74
N VAL A 81 -4.78 4.37 -6.57
CA VAL A 81 -5.31 3.39 -7.53
C VAL A 81 -6.10 2.31 -6.78
N ASN A 82 -5.52 1.73 -5.73
CA ASN A 82 -6.16 0.73 -4.87
C ASN A 82 -7.43 1.26 -4.23
N LEU A 83 -7.37 2.45 -3.63
CA LEU A 83 -8.50 3.10 -2.98
C LEU A 83 -9.66 3.28 -3.95
N VAL A 84 -9.40 3.77 -5.16
CA VAL A 84 -10.44 3.99 -6.19
C VAL A 84 -11.00 2.66 -6.68
N LEU A 85 -10.15 1.72 -7.06
CA LEU A 85 -10.56 0.43 -7.64
C LEU A 85 -11.36 -0.40 -6.63
N PHE A 86 -10.83 -0.57 -5.41
CA PHE A 86 -11.49 -1.36 -4.38
C PHE A 86 -12.77 -0.69 -3.87
N THR A 87 -12.80 0.63 -3.75
CA THR A 87 -14.05 1.33 -3.41
C THR A 87 -15.14 1.10 -4.47
N LYS A 88 -14.80 1.18 -5.76
CA LYS A 88 -15.74 0.91 -6.85
C LYS A 88 -16.20 -0.56 -6.85
N LEU A 89 -15.32 -1.50 -6.55
CA LEU A 89 -15.62 -2.93 -6.42
C LEU A 89 -16.60 -3.21 -5.28
N MET A 90 -16.36 -2.64 -4.10
CA MET A 90 -17.23 -2.80 -2.94
C MET A 90 -18.62 -2.18 -3.16
N LYS A 91 -18.71 -1.11 -3.95
CA LYS A 91 -19.98 -0.48 -4.34
C LYS A 91 -20.69 -1.21 -5.49
N GLY A 92 -20.08 -2.23 -6.07
CA GLY A 92 -20.65 -3.07 -7.13
C GLY A 92 -20.69 -2.43 -8.51
N HIS A 93 -19.82 -1.46 -8.80
CA HIS A 93 -19.78 -0.75 -10.09
C HIS A 93 -19.25 -1.61 -11.25
N PHE A 94 -18.73 -2.80 -10.97
CA PHE A 94 -18.11 -3.67 -11.96
C PHE A 94 -19.03 -4.82 -12.40
N THR A 95 -18.87 -5.21 -13.66
CA THR A 95 -19.40 -6.48 -14.18
C THR A 95 -18.67 -7.66 -13.53
N GLU A 96 -19.25 -8.86 -13.61
CA GLU A 96 -18.63 -10.06 -13.02
C GLU A 96 -17.23 -10.36 -13.59
N LYS A 97 -17.04 -10.13 -14.90
CA LYS A 97 -15.75 -10.29 -15.59
C LYS A 97 -14.70 -9.30 -15.05
N GLN A 98 -15.08 -8.03 -14.90
CA GLN A 98 -14.20 -6.98 -14.35
C GLN A 98 -13.88 -7.23 -12.87
N ALA A 99 -14.88 -7.63 -12.07
CA ALA A 99 -14.68 -7.94 -10.66
C ALA A 99 -13.68 -9.08 -10.47
N LYS A 100 -13.76 -10.13 -11.30
CA LYS A 100 -12.80 -11.25 -11.27
C LYS A 100 -11.37 -10.80 -11.58
N GLN A 101 -11.18 -9.93 -12.58
CA GLN A 101 -9.86 -9.35 -12.86
C GLN A 101 -9.35 -8.53 -11.67
N LEU A 102 -10.23 -7.80 -10.99
CA LEU A 102 -9.84 -7.00 -9.84
C LEU A 102 -9.48 -7.84 -8.61
N PHE A 103 -10.12 -8.99 -8.40
CA PHE A 103 -9.71 -9.94 -7.36
C PHE A 103 -8.33 -10.55 -7.66
N VAL A 104 -8.02 -10.85 -8.92
CA VAL A 104 -6.68 -11.30 -9.32
C VAL A 104 -5.65 -10.20 -9.08
N TYR A 105 -5.96 -8.96 -9.47
CA TYR A 105 -5.12 -7.81 -9.17
C TYR A 105 -4.87 -7.65 -7.66
N GLN A 106 -5.92 -7.78 -6.86
CA GLN A 106 -5.82 -7.71 -5.40
C GLN A 106 -4.92 -8.83 -4.83
N ALA A 107 -4.96 -10.05 -5.38
CA ALA A 107 -4.06 -11.13 -4.99
C ALA A 107 -2.60 -10.83 -5.37
N VAL A 108 -2.35 -10.35 -6.60
CA VAL A 108 -1.00 -9.98 -7.06
C VAL A 108 -0.44 -8.85 -6.21
N TRP A 109 -1.24 -7.80 -5.97
CA TRP A 109 -0.84 -6.69 -5.11
C TRP A 109 -0.61 -7.12 -3.67
N GLY A 110 -1.43 -8.03 -3.14
CA GLY A 110 -1.20 -8.65 -1.84
C GLY A 110 0.13 -9.40 -1.78
N GLY A 111 0.48 -10.17 -2.82
CA GLY A 111 1.76 -10.84 -2.93
C GLY A 111 2.95 -9.87 -2.97
N ILE A 112 2.87 -8.80 -3.76
CA ILE A 112 3.89 -7.74 -3.79
C ILE A 112 3.98 -7.06 -2.42
N SER A 113 2.84 -6.77 -1.79
CA SER A 113 2.77 -6.11 -0.49
C SER A 113 3.43 -6.93 0.61
N LEU A 114 3.48 -8.26 0.52
CA LEU A 114 4.21 -9.08 1.52
C LEU A 114 5.69 -8.69 1.67
N LEU A 115 6.31 -8.16 0.61
CA LEU A 115 7.73 -7.78 0.60
C LEU A 115 8.00 -6.47 1.36
N PHE A 116 6.99 -5.61 1.51
CA PHE A 116 7.15 -4.25 2.05
C PHE A 116 6.24 -3.98 3.26
N ASN A 117 5.06 -4.61 3.31
CA ASN A 117 4.07 -4.54 4.37
C ASN A 117 3.32 -5.88 4.47
N THR A 118 3.87 -6.77 5.30
CA THR A 118 3.39 -8.15 5.46
C THR A 118 1.92 -8.23 5.90
N ILE A 119 1.46 -7.30 6.75
CA ILE A 119 0.07 -7.28 7.23
C ILE A 119 -0.90 -6.97 6.08
N THR A 120 -0.63 -5.90 5.31
CA THR A 120 -1.43 -5.56 4.11
C THR A 120 -1.42 -6.70 3.11
N GLY A 121 -0.26 -7.33 2.89
CA GLY A 121 -0.13 -8.45 1.97
C GLY A 121 -1.03 -9.64 2.34
N VAL A 122 -1.02 -10.07 3.61
CA VAL A 122 -1.88 -11.16 4.08
C VAL A 122 -3.36 -10.81 3.92
N LEU A 123 -3.77 -9.60 4.30
CA LEU A 123 -5.17 -9.18 4.23
C LEU A 123 -5.72 -9.18 2.79
N TYR A 124 -4.93 -8.69 1.83
CA TYR A 124 -5.32 -8.69 0.42
C TYR A 124 -5.33 -10.08 -0.20
N LEU A 125 -4.36 -10.94 0.12
CA LEU A 125 -4.33 -12.33 -0.36
C LEU A 125 -5.54 -13.11 0.15
N VAL A 126 -5.83 -13.03 1.45
CA VAL A 126 -6.97 -13.75 2.05
C VAL A 126 -8.29 -13.24 1.47
N SER A 127 -8.46 -11.93 1.33
CA SER A 127 -9.66 -11.34 0.72
C SER A 127 -9.88 -11.81 -0.72
N ALA A 128 -8.82 -11.82 -1.53
CA ALA A 128 -8.90 -12.25 -2.92
C ALA A 128 -9.25 -13.74 -3.07
N ILE A 129 -8.63 -14.61 -2.26
CA ILE A 129 -8.90 -16.06 -2.26
C ILE A 129 -10.34 -16.35 -1.85
N GLN A 130 -10.83 -15.69 -0.80
CA GLN A 130 -12.21 -15.86 -0.33
C GLN A 130 -13.21 -15.40 -1.39
N ALA A 131 -13.01 -14.22 -1.99
CA ALA A 131 -13.89 -13.71 -3.04
C ALA A 131 -13.96 -14.64 -4.26
N HIS A 132 -12.82 -15.21 -4.68
CA HIS A 132 -12.77 -16.19 -5.76
C HIS A 132 -13.49 -17.50 -5.44
N THR A 133 -13.32 -18.00 -4.22
CA THR A 133 -13.92 -19.26 -3.77
C THR A 133 -15.44 -19.14 -3.72
N THR A 134 -15.96 -18.02 -3.21
CA THR A 134 -17.40 -17.81 -3.18
C THR A 134 -18.01 -17.63 -4.58
N GLN A 135 -17.35 -16.91 -5.48
CA GLN A 135 -17.82 -16.82 -6.88
C GLN A 135 -17.92 -18.21 -7.54
N LYS A 136 -16.95 -19.10 -7.29
CA LYS A 136 -16.98 -20.47 -7.83
C LYS A 136 -18.18 -21.27 -7.28
N ASN A 137 -18.47 -21.15 -5.99
CA ASN A 137 -19.59 -21.85 -5.35
C ASN A 137 -20.96 -21.38 -5.89
N HIS A 138 -21.15 -20.06 -6.07
CA HIS A 138 -22.38 -19.51 -6.66
C HIS A 138 -22.58 -19.97 -8.11
N ARG A 139 -21.49 -20.05 -8.89
CA ARG A 139 -21.56 -20.53 -10.28
C ARG A 139 -21.90 -22.02 -10.38
N ASN A 140 -21.37 -22.85 -9.49
CA ASN A 140 -21.69 -24.28 -9.45
C ASN A 140 -23.14 -24.54 -9.03
N ARG A 141 -23.68 -23.78 -8.07
CA ARG A 141 -25.09 -23.89 -7.67
C ARG A 141 -26.06 -23.53 -8.80
N ARG A 142 -25.73 -22.53 -9.63
CA ARG A 142 -26.55 -22.18 -10.81
C ARG A 142 -26.50 -23.21 -11.92
N LYS A 143 -25.45 -24.03 -12.00
CA LYS A 143 -25.29 -25.08 -13.02
C LYS A 143 -25.81 -26.46 -12.61
N GLY A 144 -26.11 -26.66 -11.32
CA GLY A 144 -26.65 -27.91 -10.79
C GLY A 144 -28.16 -27.83 -10.49
N SER A 145 -28.85 -26.83 -11.05
CA SER A 145 -30.32 -26.69 -10.98
C SER A 145 -31.00 -26.78 -12.35
N ASP A 146 -30.26 -27.26 -13.36
CA ASP A 146 -30.77 -27.70 -14.66
C ASP A 146 -30.61 -29.23 -14.73
#